data_AF-A0A1X7SJ58-F1
#
_entry.id   AF-A0A1X7SJ58-F1
#
_cell.length_a   1.000
_cell.length_b   1.000
_cell.length_c   1.000
_cell.angle_alpha   90.00
_cell.angle_beta   90.00
_cell.angle_gamma   90.00
#
_symmetry.space_group_name_H-M   'P 1'
#
loop_
_entity.id
_entity.type
_entity.pdbx_description
1 polymer ?
#
loop_
_entity_poly.entity_id
_entity_poly.type
_entity_poly.pdbx_seq_one_letter_code
_entity_poly.pdbx_strand_id
1 'polypeptide(L)'
;MGSCPNGYATVTCQRVCADSDNSTLFNNQTTVVDGINYYIGIPQFCVGGTYARVCNDGTNHPGYGSIFCRGAGFAFGDLLPSNSSLAQTLYSGSPQGIIYLSNFTCSGDENCDENPSFATNPQCYTGQLETILRCSPGTPCNGSKLYLHNNMTRIVNGREIVSGIPLNCIDGAFYASLCNDGSHTQAGLNYLCQSMGFDNTSVTLPHNSSVYGRTPVGTAYYSSFSCPPNANTVDDCDAISSTNQQCWTGTMDLVLKCSRAAPIVTPSATPSATTTPTPSGSTSVLANGVTVSVLVALILAVLLLS
;
A
#
# COMPACT_ATOMS: atom_id res chain seq x y z
N MET A 1 46.60 -26.34 19.26
CA MET A 1 47.27 -25.10 19.69
C MET A 1 48.44 -24.87 18.77
N GLY A 2 48.32 -23.91 17.85
CA GLY A 2 49.38 -23.48 16.95
C GLY A 2 49.24 -21.98 16.76
N SER A 3 50.30 -21.24 17.09
CA SER A 3 50.41 -19.79 16.96
C SER A 3 50.48 -19.36 15.50
N CYS A 4 49.78 -18.29 15.12
CA CYS A 4 49.87 -17.67 13.79
C CYS A 4 50.90 -16.52 13.82
N PRO A 5 52.10 -16.67 13.21
CA PRO A 5 52.98 -15.56 12.92
C PRO A 5 52.58 -15.01 11.54
N ASN A 6 52.10 -13.76 11.49
CA ASN A 6 51.61 -13.04 10.29
C ASN A 6 50.23 -13.46 9.76
N GLY A 7 49.33 -13.90 10.65
CA GLY A 7 48.06 -14.54 10.29
C GLY A 7 47.05 -13.66 9.57
N TYR A 8 47.02 -13.71 8.24
CA TYR A 8 45.74 -13.70 7.55
C TYR A 8 44.99 -14.94 8.03
N ALA A 9 43.93 -14.75 8.82
CA ALA A 9 43.00 -15.84 9.11
C ALA A 9 42.44 -16.31 7.78
N THR A 10 42.80 -17.53 7.35
CA THR A 10 42.07 -18.20 6.27
C THR A 10 40.71 -18.57 6.83
N VAL A 11 39.76 -17.64 6.77
CA VAL A 11 38.37 -17.94 7.04
C VAL A 11 37.92 -18.81 5.88
N THR A 12 37.82 -20.12 6.12
CA THR A 12 37.10 -21.01 5.22
C THR A 12 35.62 -20.68 5.44
N CYS A 13 35.11 -19.65 4.76
CA CYS A 13 33.67 -19.42 4.68
C CYS A 13 33.10 -20.61 3.92
N GLN A 14 32.57 -21.59 4.64
CA GLN A 14 31.67 -22.54 4.03
C GLN A 14 30.55 -21.71 3.40
N ARG A 15 30.33 -21.83 2.10
CA ARG A 15 29.22 -21.17 1.42
C ARG A 15 27.92 -21.69 2.04
N VAL A 16 27.29 -20.86 2.87
CA VAL A 16 26.07 -21.22 3.64
C VAL A 16 24.80 -20.84 2.90
N CYS A 17 24.91 -19.94 1.92
CA CYS A 17 23.80 -19.57 1.06
C CYS A 17 24.27 -19.13 -0.35
N ALA A 18 23.32 -19.08 -1.29
CA ALA A 18 23.55 -18.54 -2.61
C ALA A 18 23.40 -17.02 -2.57
N ASP A 19 24.28 -16.30 -3.26
CA ASP A 19 24.19 -14.85 -3.38
C ASP A 19 22.89 -14.49 -4.11
N SER A 20 22.11 -13.60 -3.51
CA SER A 20 20.86 -13.09 -4.07
C SER A 20 20.63 -11.67 -3.60
N ASP A 21 20.12 -10.84 -4.51
CA ASP A 21 19.74 -9.46 -4.20
C ASP A 21 18.46 -9.39 -3.34
N ASN A 22 17.71 -10.50 -3.30
CA ASN A 22 16.51 -10.63 -2.48
C ASN A 22 16.87 -10.89 -1.03
N SER A 23 16.15 -10.20 -0.15
CA SER A 23 16.24 -10.42 1.29
C SER A 23 15.19 -11.42 1.76
N THR A 24 15.36 -11.95 2.97
CA THR A 24 14.40 -12.83 3.64
C THR A 24 14.22 -12.36 5.08
N LEU A 25 13.10 -12.73 5.70
CA LEU A 25 12.88 -12.48 7.13
C LEU A 25 13.29 -13.69 7.95
N PHE A 26 14.42 -13.60 8.64
CA PHE A 26 14.86 -14.60 9.61
C PHE A 26 13.98 -14.59 10.86
N ASN A 27 13.70 -15.81 11.37
CA ASN A 27 12.95 -16.09 12.59
C ASN A 27 11.67 -15.25 12.71
N ASN A 28 10.91 -15.20 11.61
CA ASN A 28 9.76 -14.32 11.54
C ASN A 28 8.57 -14.82 12.38
N GLN A 29 7.76 -13.88 12.83
CA GLN A 29 6.51 -14.13 13.52
C GLN A 29 5.38 -13.41 12.78
N THR A 30 4.22 -14.04 12.69
CA THR A 30 3.03 -13.42 12.13
C THR A 30 2.21 -12.80 13.25
N THR A 31 1.76 -11.56 13.05
CA THR A 31 0.80 -10.87 13.91
C THR A 31 -0.29 -10.24 13.08
N VAL A 32 -1.44 -9.97 13.70
CA VAL A 32 -2.55 -9.27 13.06
C VAL A 32 -2.76 -7.94 13.77
N VAL A 33 -2.69 -6.84 13.04
CA VAL A 33 -3.00 -5.49 13.53
C VAL A 33 -4.10 -4.92 12.65
N ASP A 34 -5.22 -4.56 13.26
CA ASP A 34 -6.40 -4.02 12.57
C ASP A 34 -6.86 -4.84 11.35
N GLY A 35 -6.78 -6.18 11.46
CA GLY A 35 -7.19 -7.12 10.42
C GLY A 35 -6.14 -7.41 9.34
N ILE A 36 -4.95 -6.81 9.41
CA ILE A 36 -3.85 -7.03 8.47
C ILE A 36 -2.81 -7.96 9.05
N ASN A 37 -2.42 -8.95 8.26
CA ASN A 37 -1.29 -9.81 8.57
C ASN A 37 0.02 -9.04 8.40
N TYR A 38 0.81 -9.03 9.46
CA TYR A 38 2.17 -8.52 9.47
C TYR A 38 3.13 -9.66 9.79
N TYR A 39 4.29 -9.63 9.13
CA TYR A 39 5.41 -10.54 9.32
C TYR A 39 6.54 -9.73 9.94
N ILE A 40 6.84 -10.02 11.20
CA ILE A 40 7.88 -9.34 11.95
C ILE A 40 9.10 -10.24 12.00
N GLY A 41 10.26 -9.75 11.57
CA GLY A 41 11.47 -10.56 11.54
C GLY A 41 12.74 -9.73 11.32
N ILE A 42 13.88 -10.42 11.31
CA ILE A 42 15.19 -9.80 11.05
C ILE A 42 15.50 -9.95 9.55
N PRO A 43 15.74 -8.86 8.80
CA PRO A 43 16.09 -8.98 7.39
C PRO A 43 17.47 -9.60 7.25
N GLN A 44 17.58 -10.58 6.34
CA GLN A 44 18.79 -11.34 6.09
C GLN A 44 18.94 -11.59 4.58
N PHE A 45 20.15 -11.44 4.08
CA PHE A 45 20.50 -11.63 2.67
C PHE A 45 21.89 -12.27 2.57
N CYS A 46 22.34 -12.57 1.36
CA CYS A 46 23.57 -13.32 1.14
C CYS A 46 24.63 -12.47 0.43
N VAL A 47 25.81 -12.38 1.06
CA VAL A 47 26.96 -11.67 0.52
C VAL A 47 28.18 -12.57 0.59
N GLY A 48 28.79 -12.85 -0.56
CA GLY A 48 29.96 -13.72 -0.66
C GLY A 48 29.70 -15.11 -0.07
N GLY A 49 28.49 -15.62 -0.22
CA GLY A 49 28.08 -16.93 0.28
C GLY A 49 27.80 -17.01 1.78
N THR A 50 27.78 -15.87 2.49
CA THR A 50 27.54 -15.79 3.94
C THR A 50 26.30 -14.95 4.22
N TYR A 51 25.55 -15.31 5.26
CA TYR A 51 24.42 -14.48 5.69
C TYR A 51 24.91 -13.13 6.21
N ALA A 52 24.32 -12.07 5.68
CA ALA A 52 24.50 -10.70 6.10
C ALA A 52 23.20 -10.14 6.67
N ARG A 53 23.35 -9.23 7.64
CA ARG A 53 22.27 -8.48 8.28
C ARG A 53 22.65 -7.03 8.43
N VAL A 54 21.65 -6.18 8.65
CA VAL A 54 21.85 -4.74 8.84
C VAL A 54 21.84 -4.42 10.33
N CYS A 55 22.86 -3.73 10.81
CA CYS A 55 22.87 -3.23 12.17
C CYS A 55 22.04 -1.95 12.31
N ASN A 56 21.15 -1.90 13.29
CA ASN A 56 20.30 -0.73 13.55
C ASN A 56 21.02 0.28 14.47
N ASP A 57 22.17 0.78 14.03
CA ASP A 57 23.02 1.73 14.75
C ASP A 57 22.70 3.21 14.46
N GLY A 58 21.64 3.46 13.69
CA GLY A 58 21.20 4.79 13.29
C GLY A 58 21.92 5.38 12.07
N THR A 59 22.81 4.63 11.42
CA THR A 59 23.56 5.11 10.24
C THR A 59 22.89 4.79 8.90
N ASN A 60 21.86 3.95 8.88
CA ASN A 60 21.21 3.51 7.65
C ASN A 60 20.15 4.48 7.14
N HIS A 61 19.89 4.43 5.83
CA HIS A 61 18.83 5.19 5.18
C HIS A 61 17.47 4.91 5.84
N PRO A 62 16.69 5.94 6.20
CA PRO A 62 15.41 5.76 6.89
C PRO A 62 14.38 4.88 6.13
N GLY A 63 14.42 4.86 4.80
CA GLY A 63 13.53 4.04 3.95
C GLY A 63 13.92 2.56 3.81
N TYR A 64 15.03 2.12 4.42
CA TYR A 64 15.54 0.76 4.19
C TYR A 64 14.56 -0.35 4.60
N GLY A 65 13.70 -0.11 5.61
CA GLY A 65 12.74 -1.12 6.05
C GLY A 65 11.79 -1.53 4.93
N SER A 66 11.30 -0.57 4.14
CA SER A 66 10.43 -0.83 3.00
C SER A 66 11.17 -1.56 1.88
N ILE A 67 12.45 -1.23 1.65
CA ILE A 67 13.30 -1.84 0.62
C ILE A 67 13.51 -3.32 0.92
N PHE A 68 13.91 -3.65 2.15
CA PHE A 68 14.11 -5.04 2.55
C PHE A 68 12.79 -5.83 2.57
N CYS A 69 11.68 -5.23 3.02
CA CYS A 69 10.38 -5.90 2.93
C CYS A 69 9.99 -6.21 1.48
N ARG A 70 10.20 -5.27 0.54
CA ARG A 70 9.98 -5.51 -0.90
C ARG A 70 10.88 -6.61 -1.45
N GLY A 71 12.17 -6.57 -1.12
CA GLY A 71 13.13 -7.62 -1.48
C GLY A 71 12.78 -9.00 -0.90
N ALA A 72 12.01 -9.04 0.20
CA ALA A 72 11.46 -10.26 0.79
C ALA A 72 10.08 -10.67 0.25
N GLY A 73 9.59 -10.00 -0.80
CA GLY A 73 8.32 -10.31 -1.46
C GLY A 73 7.08 -9.72 -0.79
N PHE A 74 7.25 -8.75 0.12
CA PHE A 74 6.15 -8.02 0.74
C PHE A 74 5.87 -6.71 0.03
N ALA A 75 4.62 -6.27 0.05
CA ALA A 75 4.22 -5.00 -0.57
C ALA A 75 4.87 -3.79 0.11
N PHE A 76 4.90 -3.80 1.45
CA PHE A 76 5.45 -2.70 2.24
C PHE A 76 5.99 -3.21 3.57
N GLY A 77 6.71 -2.32 4.26
CA GLY A 77 7.00 -2.52 5.67
C GLY A 77 7.85 -1.42 6.26
N ASP A 78 7.93 -1.48 7.59
CA ASP A 78 8.53 -0.44 8.41
C ASP A 78 9.64 -1.02 9.28
N LEU A 79 10.56 -0.14 9.65
CA LEU A 79 11.51 -0.41 10.72
C LEU A 79 10.78 -0.34 12.08
N LEU A 80 10.87 -1.40 12.86
CA LEU A 80 10.52 -1.35 14.28
C LEU A 80 11.68 -0.77 15.10
N PRO A 81 11.39 -0.09 16.23
CA PRO A 81 12.42 0.44 17.12
C PRO A 81 13.43 -0.62 17.54
N SER A 82 14.73 -0.26 17.57
CA SER A 82 15.83 -1.14 17.96
C SER A 82 15.69 -1.72 19.38
N ASN A 83 14.97 -1.04 20.26
CA ASN A 83 14.67 -1.47 21.63
C ASN A 83 13.38 -2.32 21.75
N SER A 84 12.85 -2.82 20.64
CA SER A 84 11.70 -3.72 20.68
C SER A 84 12.01 -4.93 21.58
N SER A 85 11.08 -5.26 22.48
CA SER A 85 11.16 -6.49 23.29
C SER A 85 11.22 -7.77 22.43
N LEU A 86 10.90 -7.64 21.14
CA LEU A 86 11.02 -8.69 20.14
C LEU A 86 12.46 -8.94 19.69
N ALA A 87 13.37 -7.96 19.79
CA ALA A 87 14.75 -8.06 19.28
C ALA A 87 15.45 -9.32 19.79
N GLN A 88 15.45 -9.51 21.10
CA GLN A 88 16.10 -10.65 21.74
C GLN A 88 15.42 -11.98 21.37
N THR A 89 14.09 -11.97 21.23
CA THR A 89 13.31 -13.17 20.87
C THR A 89 13.59 -13.60 19.44
N LEU A 90 13.62 -12.65 18.50
CA LEU A 90 13.89 -12.89 17.09
C LEU A 90 15.37 -13.24 16.85
N TYR A 91 16.28 -12.66 17.64
CA TYR A 91 17.71 -12.95 17.57
C TYR A 91 18.05 -14.36 18.05
N SER A 92 17.26 -14.92 18.97
CA SER A 92 17.48 -16.27 19.50
C SER A 92 17.58 -17.30 18.37
N GLY A 93 18.63 -18.13 18.43
CA GLY A 93 18.89 -19.14 17.40
C GLY A 93 19.55 -18.60 16.13
N SER A 94 20.02 -17.35 16.11
CA SER A 94 20.80 -16.81 15.00
C SER A 94 22.05 -17.69 14.74
N PRO A 95 22.32 -18.05 13.47
CA PRO A 95 23.52 -18.80 13.13
C PRO A 95 24.78 -18.01 13.49
N GLN A 96 25.86 -18.72 13.79
CA GLN A 96 27.18 -18.09 13.96
C GLN A 96 27.74 -17.63 12.61
N GLY A 97 28.61 -16.62 12.65
CA GLY A 97 29.32 -16.13 11.46
C GLY A 97 28.51 -15.19 10.57
N ILE A 98 27.42 -14.61 11.08
CA ILE A 98 26.68 -13.56 10.37
C ILE A 98 27.55 -12.30 10.25
N ILE A 99 27.55 -11.74 9.05
CA ILE A 99 28.16 -10.44 8.77
C ILE A 99 27.15 -9.35 9.12
N TYR A 100 27.57 -8.35 9.89
CA TYR A 100 26.76 -7.14 10.09
C TYR A 100 27.30 -6.01 9.24
N LEU A 101 26.37 -5.36 8.55
CA LEU A 101 26.61 -4.23 7.67
C LEU A 101 25.88 -2.99 8.21
N SER A 102 26.41 -1.81 7.92
CA SER A 102 25.87 -0.51 8.32
C SER A 102 26.16 0.53 7.24
N ASN A 103 25.68 1.77 7.45
CA ASN A 103 25.86 2.89 6.54
C ASN A 103 25.28 2.63 5.14
N PHE A 104 24.10 2.00 5.07
CA PHE A 104 23.35 1.89 3.81
C PHE A 104 22.84 3.27 3.41
N THR A 105 23.47 3.89 2.42
CA THR A 105 22.98 5.08 1.72
C THR A 105 22.07 4.65 0.57
N CYS A 106 21.02 5.40 0.23
CA CYS A 106 20.17 5.04 -0.91
C CYS A 106 19.90 6.29 -1.76
N SER A 107 19.96 6.15 -3.09
CA SER A 107 19.60 7.19 -4.05
C SER A 107 18.13 7.09 -4.43
N GLY A 108 17.26 6.97 -3.42
CA GLY A 108 15.82 6.75 -3.56
C GLY A 108 15.34 5.45 -2.91
N ASP A 109 14.16 5.00 -3.32
CA ASP A 109 13.43 3.88 -2.72
C ASP A 109 13.81 2.49 -3.26
N GLU A 110 14.62 2.41 -4.31
CA GLU A 110 14.87 1.12 -4.96
C GLU A 110 16.37 0.79 -5.09
N ASN A 111 17.23 1.80 -5.00
CA ASN A 111 18.67 1.65 -5.16
C ASN A 111 19.38 2.12 -3.89
N CYS A 112 19.57 1.20 -2.95
CA CYS A 112 20.55 1.38 -1.90
C CYS A 112 21.95 1.05 -2.42
N ASP A 113 22.91 1.88 -2.02
CA ASP A 113 24.33 1.76 -2.33
C ASP A 113 24.80 0.33 -2.10
N GLU A 114 25.44 -0.23 -3.13
CA GLU A 114 25.93 -1.61 -3.12
C GLU A 114 27.16 -1.80 -2.19
N ASN A 115 27.67 -0.70 -1.61
CA ASN A 115 28.85 -0.70 -0.76
C ASN A 115 28.57 -0.30 0.70
N PRO A 116 27.72 -1.05 1.42
CA PRO A 116 27.60 -0.86 2.85
C PRO A 116 28.93 -1.19 3.55
N SER A 117 29.17 -0.56 4.70
CA SER A 117 30.37 -0.81 5.50
C SER A 117 30.13 -1.94 6.49
N PHE A 118 31.18 -2.63 6.92
CA PHE A 118 31.07 -3.54 8.06
C PHE A 118 30.69 -2.76 9.32
N ALA A 119 29.69 -3.25 10.03
CA ALA A 119 29.26 -2.65 11.28
C ALA A 119 30.35 -2.84 12.35
N THR A 120 30.72 -1.75 13.02
CA THR A 120 31.76 -1.76 14.06
C THR A 120 31.19 -1.77 15.48
N ASN A 121 29.88 -1.53 15.64
CA ASN A 121 29.24 -1.54 16.94
C ASN A 121 29.10 -2.98 17.47
N PRO A 122 29.69 -3.32 18.63
CA PRO A 122 29.63 -4.68 19.17
C PRO A 122 28.20 -5.14 19.51
N GLN A 123 27.26 -4.21 19.72
CA GLN A 123 25.87 -4.52 20.06
C GLN A 123 25.07 -5.14 18.88
N CYS A 124 25.56 -4.99 17.64
CA CYS A 124 24.99 -5.68 16.48
C CYS A 124 25.17 -7.21 16.62
N TYR A 125 26.32 -7.63 17.19
CA TYR A 125 26.72 -9.02 17.29
C TYR A 125 26.14 -9.74 18.52
N THR A 126 25.38 -9.03 19.36
CA THR A 126 24.73 -9.58 20.56
C THR A 126 23.21 -9.61 20.46
N GLY A 127 22.66 -9.19 19.32
CA GLY A 127 21.21 -9.08 19.10
C GLY A 127 20.58 -7.80 19.66
N GLN A 128 21.37 -6.91 20.24
CA GLN A 128 20.88 -5.68 20.90
C GLN A 128 20.56 -4.55 19.91
N LEU A 129 21.20 -4.53 18.75
CA LEU A 129 20.95 -3.57 17.68
C LEU A 129 20.56 -4.27 16.37
N GLU A 130 19.68 -5.26 16.47
CA GLU A 130 19.09 -5.87 15.28
C GLU A 130 18.19 -4.88 14.55
N THR A 131 18.27 -4.94 13.23
CA THR A 131 17.18 -4.45 12.40
C THR A 131 16.00 -5.39 12.55
N ILE A 132 14.84 -4.84 12.89
CA ILE A 132 13.60 -5.60 12.94
C ILE A 132 12.62 -4.94 12.01
N LEU A 133 12.16 -5.68 11.02
CA LEU A 133 11.15 -5.21 10.09
C LEU A 133 9.79 -5.74 10.46
N ARG A 134 8.78 -4.92 10.21
CA ARG A 134 7.39 -5.34 10.16
C ARG A 134 6.92 -5.19 8.73
N CYS A 135 6.88 -6.30 8.01
CA CYS A 135 6.46 -6.35 6.61
C CYS A 135 4.99 -6.80 6.50
N SER A 136 4.31 -6.40 5.44
CA SER A 136 2.94 -6.84 5.16
C SER A 136 2.79 -7.15 3.67
N PRO A 137 2.03 -8.21 3.32
CA PRO A 137 1.75 -8.52 1.93
C PRO A 137 0.87 -7.47 1.24
N GLY A 138 0.37 -6.47 1.97
CA GLY A 138 -0.63 -5.55 1.44
C GLY A 138 -2.04 -5.97 1.82
N THR A 139 -2.97 -5.03 1.74
CA THR A 139 -4.39 -5.35 1.62
C THR A 139 -4.72 -5.34 0.14
N PRO A 140 -5.14 -6.47 -0.46
CA PRO A 140 -5.49 -6.50 -1.87
C PRO A 140 -6.58 -5.45 -2.13
N CYS A 141 -6.32 -4.60 -3.12
CA CYS A 141 -7.18 -3.49 -3.46
C CYS A 141 -7.99 -3.85 -4.72
N ASN A 142 -9.31 -4.01 -4.56
CA ASN A 142 -10.25 -4.21 -5.67
C ASN A 142 -10.74 -2.85 -6.15
N GLY A 143 -10.05 -2.21 -7.11
CA GLY A 143 -10.48 -0.91 -7.61
C GLY A 143 -9.64 -0.34 -8.75
N SER A 144 -10.05 0.85 -9.23
CA SER A 144 -9.28 1.69 -10.15
C SER A 144 -7.89 1.95 -9.59
N LYS A 145 -6.87 2.00 -10.47
CA LYS A 145 -5.48 2.31 -10.06
C LYS A 145 -5.42 3.54 -9.16
N LEU A 146 -6.12 4.64 -9.46
CA LEU A 146 -6.06 5.87 -8.64
C LEU A 146 -7.46 6.45 -8.36
N TYR A 147 -7.75 6.85 -7.12
CA TYR A 147 -9.00 7.51 -6.73
C TYR A 147 -8.88 8.36 -5.46
N LEU A 148 -9.89 9.20 -5.18
CA LEU A 148 -10.02 9.93 -3.92
C LEU A 148 -10.85 9.11 -2.91
N HIS A 149 -10.20 8.65 -1.84
CA HIS A 149 -10.80 7.93 -0.71
C HIS A 149 -11.52 8.87 0.26
N ASN A 150 -12.59 8.36 0.90
CA ASN A 150 -13.50 9.10 1.78
C ASN A 150 -13.86 10.48 1.21
N ASN A 151 -14.20 10.48 -0.07
CA ASN A 151 -14.36 11.74 -0.78
C ASN A 151 -15.68 12.44 -0.43
N MET A 152 -15.65 13.76 -0.58
CA MET A 152 -16.83 14.61 -0.54
C MET A 152 -17.02 15.24 -1.91
N THR A 153 -18.21 15.11 -2.46
CA THR A 153 -18.57 15.69 -3.76
C THR A 153 -19.56 16.82 -3.57
N ARG A 154 -19.34 17.93 -4.28
CA ARG A 154 -20.26 19.08 -4.34
C ARG A 154 -20.33 19.62 -5.75
N ILE A 155 -21.51 20.05 -6.18
CA ILE A 155 -21.70 20.76 -7.45
C ILE A 155 -21.91 22.24 -7.14
N VAL A 156 -21.05 23.11 -7.67
CA VAL A 156 -21.13 24.57 -7.49
C VAL A 156 -20.93 25.23 -8.85
N ASN A 157 -21.88 26.07 -9.27
CA ASN A 157 -21.82 26.81 -10.53
C ASN A 157 -21.49 25.94 -11.75
N GLY A 158 -22.10 24.75 -11.85
CA GLY A 158 -21.88 23.83 -12.97
C GLY A 158 -20.53 23.11 -12.96
N ARG A 159 -19.75 23.21 -11.88
CA ARG A 159 -18.54 22.41 -11.68
C ARG A 159 -18.76 21.40 -10.57
N GLU A 160 -18.33 20.18 -10.82
CA GLU A 160 -18.16 19.15 -9.80
C GLU A 160 -16.83 19.38 -9.09
N ILE A 161 -16.89 19.43 -7.77
CA ILE A 161 -15.74 19.57 -6.87
C ILE A 161 -15.72 18.33 -6.00
N VAL A 162 -14.59 17.62 -6.03
CA VAL A 162 -14.39 16.42 -5.22
C VAL A 162 -13.14 16.62 -4.37
N SER A 163 -13.25 16.38 -3.07
CA SER A 163 -12.09 16.37 -2.17
C SER A 163 -11.98 15.06 -1.42
N GLY A 164 -10.77 14.57 -1.19
CA GLY A 164 -10.51 13.32 -0.48
C GLY A 164 -9.02 12.99 -0.39
N ILE A 165 -8.69 11.82 0.13
CA ILE A 165 -7.30 11.35 0.24
C ILE A 165 -6.95 10.59 -1.05
N PRO A 166 -5.92 10.98 -1.82
CA PRO A 166 -5.55 10.25 -3.03
C PRO A 166 -4.96 8.89 -2.64
N LEU A 167 -5.55 7.81 -3.16
CA LEU A 167 -5.07 6.44 -3.01
C LEU A 167 -4.76 5.84 -4.37
N ASN A 168 -3.54 5.33 -4.51
CA ASN A 168 -3.10 4.50 -5.63
C ASN A 168 -3.11 3.02 -5.20
N CYS A 169 -3.70 2.15 -5.99
CA CYS A 169 -3.69 0.70 -5.84
C CYS A 169 -2.57 0.15 -6.72
N ILE A 170 -1.46 -0.22 -6.11
CA ILE A 170 -0.26 -0.70 -6.81
C ILE A 170 -0.38 -2.22 -7.00
N ASP A 171 -0.39 -2.64 -8.26
CA ASP A 171 -0.45 -4.04 -8.72
C ASP A 171 -1.58 -4.89 -8.10
N GLY A 172 -2.68 -4.25 -7.69
CA GLY A 172 -3.80 -4.92 -7.01
C GLY A 172 -3.45 -5.44 -5.61
N ALA A 173 -2.24 -5.17 -5.12
CA ALA A 173 -1.67 -5.78 -3.93
C ALA A 173 -1.77 -4.86 -2.71
N PHE A 174 -1.59 -3.55 -2.87
CA PHE A 174 -1.61 -2.61 -1.75
C PHE A 174 -1.97 -1.18 -2.13
N TYR A 175 -2.36 -0.40 -1.11
CA TYR A 175 -2.64 1.02 -1.23
C TYR A 175 -1.40 1.86 -0.96
N ALA A 176 -1.19 2.91 -1.77
CA ALA A 176 -0.21 3.96 -1.58
C ALA A 176 -0.90 5.33 -1.50
N SER A 177 -0.42 6.19 -0.62
CA SER A 177 -0.92 7.55 -0.40
C SER A 177 0.24 8.52 -0.25
N LEU A 178 -0.09 9.81 -0.22
CA LEU A 178 0.86 10.89 -0.04
C LEU A 178 0.80 11.48 1.37
N CYS A 179 1.96 11.83 1.89
CA CYS A 179 2.15 12.45 3.20
C CYS A 179 2.05 13.98 3.09
N ASN A 180 1.19 14.61 3.89
CA ASN A 180 0.99 16.06 3.87
C ASN A 180 2.11 16.85 4.57
N ASP A 181 3.35 16.65 4.13
CA ASP A 181 4.56 17.24 4.70
C ASP A 181 5.07 18.48 3.93
N GLY A 182 4.35 18.89 2.88
CA GLY A 182 4.68 20.05 2.05
C GLY A 182 5.78 19.80 1.03
N SER A 183 6.26 18.57 0.87
CA SER A 183 7.36 18.24 -0.04
C SER A 183 6.94 18.03 -1.50
N HIS A 184 5.63 17.95 -1.79
CA HIS A 184 5.12 17.67 -3.12
C HIS A 184 5.15 18.88 -4.05
N THR A 185 5.34 18.61 -5.34
CA THR A 185 5.23 19.65 -6.36
C THR A 185 3.76 19.90 -6.74
N GLN A 186 3.38 21.17 -6.90
CA GLN A 186 2.04 21.53 -7.35
C GLN A 186 1.69 20.93 -8.72
N ALA A 187 2.69 20.81 -9.61
CA ALA A 187 2.52 20.17 -10.92
C ALA A 187 2.17 18.69 -10.78
N GLY A 188 2.87 17.94 -9.92
CA GLY A 188 2.54 16.54 -9.63
C GLY A 188 1.14 16.38 -9.04
N LEU A 189 0.76 17.23 -8.08
CA LEU A 189 -0.59 17.19 -7.50
C LEU A 189 -1.70 17.50 -8.51
N ASN A 190 -1.46 18.44 -9.44
CA ASN A 190 -2.38 18.70 -10.54
C ASN A 190 -2.50 17.50 -11.48
N TYR A 191 -1.39 16.84 -11.78
CA TYR A 191 -1.35 15.64 -12.61
C TYR A 191 -2.11 14.47 -11.98
N LEU A 192 -2.07 14.31 -10.64
CA LEU A 192 -2.91 13.34 -9.94
C LEU A 192 -4.40 13.60 -10.16
N CYS A 193 -4.86 14.85 -10.02
CA CYS A 193 -6.25 15.21 -10.34
C CYS A 193 -6.59 14.88 -11.79
N GLN A 194 -5.70 15.23 -12.73
CA GLN A 194 -5.88 14.95 -14.15
C GLN A 194 -6.00 13.45 -14.43
N SER A 195 -5.16 12.64 -13.79
CA SER A 195 -5.15 11.17 -13.93
C SER A 195 -6.43 10.52 -13.39
N MET A 196 -7.10 11.17 -12.43
CA MET A 196 -8.43 10.77 -11.94
C MET A 196 -9.59 11.30 -12.80
N GLY A 197 -9.31 11.96 -13.94
CA GLY A 197 -10.32 12.51 -14.85
C GLY A 197 -10.88 13.87 -14.41
N PHE A 198 -10.13 14.62 -13.62
CA PHE A 198 -10.44 16.01 -13.27
C PHE A 198 -9.61 17.00 -14.10
N ASP A 199 -9.85 18.28 -13.92
CA ASP A 199 -9.02 19.33 -14.51
C ASP A 199 -7.60 19.27 -13.93
N ASN A 200 -6.61 19.76 -14.70
CA ASN A 200 -5.20 19.84 -14.32
C ASN A 200 -4.94 20.98 -13.30
N THR A 201 -5.74 20.99 -12.23
CA THR A 201 -5.67 21.94 -11.12
C THR A 201 -6.05 21.22 -9.85
N SER A 202 -5.26 21.39 -8.80
CA SER A 202 -5.49 20.80 -7.49
C SER A 202 -5.34 21.84 -6.40
N VAL A 203 -5.99 21.59 -5.26
CA VAL A 203 -5.82 22.37 -4.04
C VAL A 203 -5.60 21.41 -2.89
N THR A 204 -4.49 21.56 -2.18
CA THR A 204 -4.26 20.83 -0.92
C THR A 204 -5.12 21.44 0.18
N LEU A 205 -5.82 20.59 0.93
CA LEU A 205 -6.61 20.97 2.08
C LEU A 205 -5.93 20.51 3.37
N PRO A 206 -6.16 21.21 4.50
CA PRO A 206 -5.73 20.71 5.80
C PRO A 206 -6.40 19.36 6.09
N HIS A 207 -5.62 18.42 6.61
CA HIS A 207 -6.16 17.13 7.02
C HIS A 207 -7.13 17.31 8.20
N ASN A 208 -8.33 16.77 8.05
CA ASN A 208 -9.34 16.71 9.10
C ASN A 208 -9.92 15.29 9.15
N SER A 209 -9.46 14.51 10.13
CA SER A 209 -9.84 13.11 10.31
C SER A 209 -11.33 12.91 10.60
N SER A 210 -12.03 13.94 11.13
CA SER A 210 -13.49 13.89 11.33
C SER A 210 -14.27 14.01 10.02
N VAL A 211 -13.63 14.50 8.95
CA VAL A 211 -14.25 14.71 7.64
C VAL A 211 -13.82 13.63 6.65
N TYR A 212 -12.51 13.37 6.56
CA TYR A 212 -11.93 12.47 5.55
C TYR A 212 -11.51 11.11 6.12
N GLY A 213 -11.67 10.89 7.42
CA GLY A 213 -11.24 9.65 8.06
C GLY A 213 -9.72 9.44 7.93
N ARG A 214 -9.34 8.17 7.81
CA ARG A 214 -7.97 7.71 7.55
C ARG A 214 -7.96 6.83 6.30
N THR A 215 -6.79 6.67 5.70
CA THR A 215 -6.60 5.63 4.68
C THR A 215 -6.84 4.21 5.23
N PRO A 216 -7.08 3.22 4.35
CA PRO A 216 -7.07 1.82 4.72
C PRO A 216 -5.80 1.47 5.50
N VAL A 217 -5.94 0.59 6.49
CA VAL A 217 -4.80 0.06 7.24
C VAL A 217 -3.79 -0.53 6.23
N GLY A 218 -2.50 -0.37 6.52
CA GLY A 218 -1.44 -0.88 5.65
C GLY A 218 -1.23 -0.08 4.36
N THR A 219 -1.71 1.16 4.30
CA THR A 219 -1.37 2.08 3.22
C THR A 219 0.09 2.53 3.35
N ALA A 220 0.86 2.40 2.28
CA ALA A 220 2.20 2.95 2.17
C ALA A 220 2.14 4.47 1.96
N TYR A 221 3.04 5.22 2.57
CA TYR A 221 3.08 6.68 2.44
C TYR A 221 4.31 7.15 1.71
N TYR A 222 4.13 8.11 0.82
CA TYR A 222 5.19 8.72 0.04
C TYR A 222 5.22 10.24 0.20
N SER A 223 6.42 10.79 0.13
CA SER A 223 6.80 12.19 0.15
C SER A 223 7.42 12.57 -1.21
N SER A 224 7.67 13.85 -1.42
CA SER A 224 8.38 14.41 -2.58
C SER A 224 7.80 14.07 -3.96
N PHE A 225 6.51 13.70 -4.01
CA PHE A 225 5.80 13.40 -5.25
C PHE A 225 5.96 14.49 -6.33
N SER A 226 6.47 14.10 -7.48
CA SER A 226 6.68 14.95 -8.65
C SER A 226 6.53 14.17 -9.95
N CYS A 227 6.01 14.81 -10.98
CA CYS A 227 5.85 14.18 -12.29
C CYS A 227 6.65 14.97 -13.33
N PRO A 228 7.41 14.28 -14.21
CA PRO A 228 8.07 14.95 -15.32
C PRO A 228 7.02 15.50 -16.31
N PRO A 229 7.37 16.52 -17.12
CA PRO A 229 6.43 17.13 -18.07
C PRO A 229 5.82 16.17 -19.11
N ASN A 230 6.48 15.04 -19.37
CA ASN A 230 6.08 14.03 -20.34
C ASN A 230 5.49 12.76 -19.69
N ALA A 231 5.11 12.81 -18.41
CA ALA A 231 4.43 11.70 -17.74
C ALA A 231 3.12 11.34 -18.45
N ASN A 232 2.97 10.07 -18.83
CA ASN A 232 1.77 9.51 -19.46
C ASN A 232 0.89 8.77 -18.45
N THR A 233 1.50 8.28 -17.37
CA THR A 233 0.82 7.64 -16.25
C THR A 233 1.38 8.12 -14.91
N VAL A 234 0.67 7.85 -13.82
CA VAL A 234 1.15 8.14 -12.45
C VAL A 234 2.38 7.31 -12.09
N ASP A 235 2.58 6.18 -12.78
CA ASP A 235 3.74 5.30 -12.62
C ASP A 235 5.02 5.94 -13.23
N ASP A 236 4.88 6.99 -14.06
CA ASP A 236 6.01 7.78 -14.59
C ASP A 236 6.47 8.90 -13.63
N CYS A 237 5.80 9.05 -12.48
CA CYS A 237 6.10 10.08 -11.49
C CYS A 237 7.03 9.53 -10.41
N ASP A 238 7.88 10.40 -9.87
CA ASP A 238 8.81 10.08 -8.80
C ASP A 238 8.19 10.40 -7.44
N ALA A 239 8.40 9.50 -6.48
CA ALA A 239 8.05 9.69 -5.08
C ALA A 239 9.07 8.96 -4.19
N ILE A 240 9.17 9.36 -2.92
CA ILE A 240 10.09 8.77 -1.94
C ILE A 240 9.28 8.27 -0.76
N SER A 241 9.59 7.09 -0.23
CA SER A 241 8.90 6.50 0.90
C SER A 241 9.01 7.43 2.09
N SER A 242 7.87 7.82 2.64
CA SER A 242 7.81 8.78 3.73
C SER A 242 8.26 8.11 5.03
N THR A 243 9.12 8.78 5.76
CA THR A 243 9.58 8.35 7.10
C THR A 243 8.87 9.09 8.22
N ASN A 244 7.92 9.96 7.86
CA ASN A 244 7.13 10.70 8.82
C ASN A 244 6.10 9.78 9.48
N GLN A 245 6.35 9.43 10.75
CA GLN A 245 5.47 8.57 11.54
C GLN A 245 4.04 9.12 11.66
N GLN A 246 3.83 10.43 11.52
CA GLN A 246 2.50 11.04 11.57
C GLN A 246 1.64 10.63 10.35
N CYS A 247 2.28 10.33 9.21
CA CYS A 247 1.61 9.81 8.02
C CYS A 247 1.24 8.34 8.22
N TRP A 248 2.13 7.52 8.78
CA TRP A 248 1.84 6.11 9.08
C TRP A 248 0.72 5.91 10.11
N THR A 249 0.55 6.88 11.02
CA THR A 249 -0.54 6.88 12.01
C THR A 249 -1.85 7.48 11.47
N GLY A 250 -1.88 7.90 10.20
CA GLY A 250 -3.06 8.44 9.54
C GLY A 250 -3.46 9.82 10.07
N THR A 251 -2.50 10.64 10.50
CA THR A 251 -2.75 12.00 11.04
C THR A 251 -2.28 13.11 10.12
N MET A 252 -1.49 12.77 9.10
CA MET A 252 -0.95 13.69 8.10
C MET A 252 -1.24 13.21 6.68
N ASP A 253 -2.40 12.59 6.44
CA ASP A 253 -2.78 12.15 5.09
C ASP A 253 -3.01 13.38 4.19
N LEU A 254 -2.42 13.39 2.99
CA LEU A 254 -2.66 14.44 2.01
C LEU A 254 -4.14 14.44 1.62
N VAL A 255 -4.79 15.60 1.73
CA VAL A 255 -6.16 15.80 1.23
C VAL A 255 -6.10 16.67 -0.01
N LEU A 256 -6.56 16.12 -1.13
CA LEU A 256 -6.58 16.79 -2.41
C LEU A 256 -8.00 17.19 -2.77
N LYS A 257 -8.16 18.41 -3.28
CA LYS A 257 -9.40 18.89 -3.91
C LYS A 257 -9.17 19.05 -5.41
N CYS A 258 -9.95 18.32 -6.19
CA CYS A 258 -10.00 18.37 -7.65
C CYS A 258 -11.34 18.93 -8.12
N SER A 259 -11.40 19.41 -9.35
CA SER A 259 -12.67 19.85 -9.95
C SER A 259 -12.73 19.51 -11.42
N ARG A 260 -13.94 19.38 -11.96
CA ARG A 260 -14.22 19.26 -13.39
C ARG A 260 -15.56 19.91 -13.74
N ALA A 261 -15.86 20.03 -15.02
CA ALA A 261 -17.22 20.36 -15.45
C ALA A 261 -18.19 19.29 -14.92
N ALA A 262 -19.32 19.72 -14.33
CA ALA A 262 -20.30 18.79 -13.81
C ALA A 262 -20.86 17.92 -14.95
N PRO A 263 -21.08 16.61 -14.74
CA PRO A 263 -21.69 15.75 -15.75
C PRO A 263 -23.04 16.34 -16.17
N ILE A 264 -23.23 16.56 -17.48
CA ILE A 264 -24.54 16.95 -18.01
C ILE A 264 -25.43 15.72 -17.91
N VAL A 265 -26.32 15.69 -16.91
CA VAL A 265 -27.39 14.70 -16.87
C VAL A 265 -28.32 15.03 -18.03
N THR A 266 -28.16 14.34 -19.16
CA THR A 266 -29.18 14.38 -20.21
C THR A 266 -30.40 13.67 -19.63
N PRO A 267 -31.56 14.34 -19.47
CA PRO A 267 -32.74 13.63 -19.02
C PRO A 267 -33.02 12.53 -20.04
N SER A 268 -32.97 11.27 -19.59
CA SER A 268 -33.42 10.13 -20.38
C SER A 268 -34.83 10.45 -20.82
N ALA A 269 -35.08 10.42 -22.13
CA ALA A 269 -36.35 10.79 -22.71
C ALA A 269 -37.48 10.05 -21.97
N THR A 270 -38.31 10.82 -21.26
CA THR A 270 -39.55 10.34 -20.69
C THR A 270 -40.29 9.58 -21.79
N PRO A 271 -40.64 8.29 -21.62
CA PRO A 271 -41.49 7.63 -22.60
C PRO A 271 -42.79 8.43 -22.71
N SER A 272 -43.07 8.92 -23.92
CA SER A 272 -44.27 9.68 -24.25
C SER A 272 -45.50 9.05 -23.63
N ALA A 273 -46.28 9.87 -22.94
CA ALA A 273 -47.61 9.51 -22.48
C ALA A 273 -48.38 8.88 -23.65
N THR A 274 -48.62 7.57 -23.56
CA THR A 274 -49.55 6.89 -24.45
C THR A 274 -50.93 7.38 -24.05
N THR A 275 -51.58 8.10 -24.97
CA THR A 275 -52.95 8.59 -24.81
C THR A 275 -53.87 7.43 -24.47
N THR A 276 -54.43 7.48 -23.26
CA THR A 276 -55.48 6.56 -22.81
C THR A 276 -56.79 7.00 -23.49
N PRO A 277 -57.45 6.17 -24.32
CA PRO A 277 -58.76 6.52 -24.82
C PRO A 277 -59.78 6.36 -23.69
N THR A 278 -60.58 7.41 -23.49
CA THR A 278 -61.72 7.46 -22.57
C THR A 278 -62.76 6.40 -22.98
N PRO A 279 -63.20 5.48 -22.10
CA PRO A 279 -64.32 4.61 -22.42
C PRO A 279 -65.63 5.36 -22.22
N SER A 280 -66.33 5.62 -23.32
CA SER A 280 -67.72 6.05 -23.32
C SER A 280 -68.60 4.83 -22.99
N GLY A 281 -69.42 4.94 -21.95
CA GLY A 281 -70.28 3.85 -21.50
C GLY A 281 -71.37 3.48 -22.51
N SER A 282 -71.60 2.19 -22.68
CA SER A 282 -72.89 1.65 -23.11
C SER A 282 -73.05 0.22 -22.59
N THR A 283 -74.14 -0.01 -21.89
CA THR A 283 -74.57 -1.27 -21.27
C THR A 283 -75.11 -2.26 -22.30
N SER A 284 -74.78 -3.56 -22.18
CA SER A 284 -75.76 -4.66 -22.33
C SER A 284 -75.22 -6.06 -21.99
N VAL A 285 -75.96 -6.73 -21.10
CA VAL A 285 -76.37 -8.15 -21.06
C VAL A 285 -75.39 -9.25 -20.56
N LEU A 286 -75.87 -9.91 -19.47
CA LEU A 286 -75.45 -11.18 -18.86
C LEU A 286 -75.48 -12.38 -19.82
N ALA A 287 -74.55 -13.34 -19.66
CA ALA A 287 -74.85 -14.77 -19.43
C ALA A 287 -73.60 -15.58 -19.05
N ASN A 288 -73.65 -16.21 -17.86
CA ASN A 288 -73.06 -17.47 -17.40
C ASN A 288 -71.80 -18.05 -18.08
N GLY A 289 -70.76 -18.30 -17.27
CA GLY A 289 -69.71 -19.28 -17.56
C GLY A 289 -68.65 -19.36 -16.48
N VAL A 290 -68.73 -20.40 -15.64
CA VAL A 290 -67.84 -20.76 -14.53
C VAL A 290 -66.46 -21.22 -15.01
N THR A 291 -65.38 -20.89 -14.27
CA THR A 291 -64.23 -21.75 -13.82
C THR A 291 -63.21 -20.84 -13.09
N VAL A 292 -63.11 -20.85 -11.75
CA VAL A 292 -62.30 -21.71 -10.85
C VAL A 292 -60.78 -21.61 -11.03
N SER A 293 -60.14 -21.25 -9.91
CA SER A 293 -58.74 -21.21 -9.49
C SER A 293 -57.80 -22.31 -10.04
N VAL A 294 -56.49 -22.14 -9.90
CA VAL A 294 -55.69 -22.83 -8.85
C VAL A 294 -54.22 -22.38 -8.89
N LEU A 295 -53.77 -21.98 -7.70
CA LEU A 295 -52.40 -21.92 -7.19
C LEU A 295 -51.85 -23.36 -7.02
N VAL A 296 -50.78 -23.76 -7.72
CA VAL A 296 -49.97 -24.94 -7.34
C VAL A 296 -48.50 -24.58 -7.38
N ALA A 297 -47.90 -24.64 -6.19
CA ALA A 297 -46.47 -24.73 -5.96
C ALA A 297 -45.93 -26.09 -6.44
N LEU A 298 -44.72 -26.13 -7.02
CA LEU A 298 -43.90 -27.33 -6.94
C LEU A 298 -42.42 -26.99 -6.78
N ILE A 299 -41.98 -27.24 -5.55
CA ILE A 299 -40.62 -27.56 -5.10
C ILE A 299 -40.21 -28.89 -5.73
N LEU A 300 -38.94 -29.02 -6.18
CA LEU A 300 -38.07 -30.21 -6.09
C LEU A 300 -36.81 -29.88 -6.93
N ALA A 301 -35.68 -29.46 -6.37
CA ALA A 301 -34.75 -30.23 -5.54
C ALA A 301 -34.36 -31.58 -6.16
N VAL A 302 -33.04 -31.76 -6.33
CA VAL A 302 -32.32 -33.03 -6.59
C VAL A 302 -32.27 -33.52 -8.03
N LEU A 303 -31.16 -33.18 -8.71
CA LEU A 303 -30.31 -34.11 -9.45
C LEU A 303 -28.94 -33.39 -9.63
N LEU A 304 -27.86 -33.69 -8.88
CA LEU A 304 -27.05 -34.93 -8.92
C LEU A 304 -26.68 -35.27 -10.38
N LEU A 305 -25.43 -35.45 -10.82
CA LEU A 305 -24.13 -35.72 -10.19
C LEU A 305 -23.05 -35.44 -11.24
N SER A 306 -21.90 -34.91 -10.81
CA SER A 306 -20.54 -35.44 -11.04
C SER A 306 -19.50 -34.45 -10.55
#